data_AF-A0A410RPC4-F1
#
_entry.id   AF-A0A410RPC4-F1
#
_cell.length_a   1.000
_cell.length_b   1.000
_cell.length_c   1.000
_cell.angle_alpha   90.00
_cell.angle_beta   90.00
_cell.angle_gamma   90.00
#
_symmetry.space_group_name_H-M   'P 1'
#
loop_
_entity.id
_entity.type
_entity.pdbx_description
1 polymer ?
#
loop_
_entity_poly.entity_id
_entity_poly.type
_entity_poly.pdbx_seq_one_letter_code
_entity_poly.pdbx_strand_id
1 'polypeptide(L)' 'MAPIETTLPGQPTPFGDLTPVNLQAAVTEVGTLELRCLEKNGSGRWKLELNVRMKE' A
#
# COMPACT_ATOMS: atom_id res chain seq x y z
N MET A 1 14.58 -5.31 10.84
CA MET A 1 13.68 -5.62 9.71
C MET A 1 13.63 -4.39 8.82
N ALA A 2 13.83 -4.55 7.52
CA ALA A 2 13.63 -3.45 6.58
C ALA A 2 12.12 -3.15 6.45
N PRO A 3 11.71 -1.88 6.22
CA PRO A 3 10.32 -1.54 5.98
C PRO A 3 9.81 -2.21 4.69
N ILE A 4 8.51 -2.50 4.63
CA ILE A 4 7.84 -2.93 3.40
C ILE A 4 7.64 -1.70 2.53
N GLU A 5 8.26 -1.68 1.34
CA GLU A 5 8.22 -0.55 0.41
C GLU A 5 7.58 -0.95 -0.92
N THR A 6 6.88 -0.01 -1.55
CA THR A 6 6.36 -0.17 -2.91
C THR A 6 6.25 1.20 -3.59
N THR A 7 6.30 1.21 -4.92
CA THR A 7 6.18 2.44 -5.73
C THR A 7 4.74 2.62 -6.19
N LEU A 8 4.17 3.79 -5.93
CA LEU A 8 2.82 4.14 -6.39
C LEU A 8 2.87 4.74 -7.80
N PRO A 9 1.89 4.44 -8.68
CA PRO A 9 1.75 5.16 -9.94
C PRO A 9 1.30 6.60 -9.68
N GLY A 10 2.03 7.58 -10.21
CA GLY A 10 1.75 9.00 -10.02
C GLY A 10 2.79 9.89 -10.70
N GLN A 11 2.55 11.20 -10.71
CA GLN A 11 3.52 12.16 -11.23
C GLN A 11 4.71 12.21 -10.24
N PRO A 12 5.95 11.95 -10.68
CA PRO A 12 7.11 12.01 -9.81
C PRO A 12 7.25 13.44 -9.26
N THR A 13 7.17 13.58 -7.94
CA THR A 13 7.55 14.85 -7.30
C THR A 13 9.08 14.94 -7.28
N PRO A 14 9.65 16.16 -7.40
CA PRO A 14 11.11 16.34 -7.49
C PRO A 14 11.92 15.73 -6.33
N PHE A 15 11.26 15.42 -5.20
CA PHE A 15 11.91 14.91 -3.99
C PHE A 15 11.59 13.45 -3.66
N GLY A 16 10.82 12.74 -4.50
CA GLY A 16 10.47 11.34 -4.22
C GLY A 16 9.74 11.22 -2.88
N ASP A 17 8.66 11.99 -2.72
CA ASP A 17 7.99 12.11 -1.43
C ASP A 17 7.35 10.77 -1.01
N LEU A 18 7.85 10.22 0.10
CA LEU A 18 7.21 9.10 0.77
C LEU A 18 5.85 9.58 1.29
N THR A 19 4.78 8.96 0.80
CA THR A 19 3.42 9.25 1.27
C THR A 19 3.13 8.40 2.51
N PRO A 20 2.94 9.01 3.70
CA PRO A 20 2.59 8.25 4.89
C PRO A 20 1.16 7.70 4.78
N VAL A 21 1.00 6.41 5.08
CA VAL A 21 -0.28 5.72 4.97
C VAL A 21 -0.64 4.97 6.26
N ASN A 22 -1.94 4.88 6.52
CA ASN A 22 -2.50 3.88 7.43
C ASN A 22 -2.87 2.62 6.62
N LEU A 23 -2.62 1.44 7.18
CA LEU A 23 -3.08 0.19 6.58
C LEU A 23 -4.50 -0.12 7.02
N GLN A 24 -5.38 -0.31 6.05
CA GLN A 24 -6.74 -0.82 6.24
C GLN A 24 -6.80 -2.28 5.79
N ALA A 25 -7.36 -3.13 6.65
CA ALA A 25 -7.65 -4.52 6.36
C ALA A 25 -9.17 -4.75 6.31
N ALA A 26 -9.65 -5.53 5.35
CA ALA A 26 -11.04 -5.94 5.27
C ALA A 26 -11.16 -7.38 4.76
N VAL A 27 -12.17 -8.11 5.25
CA VAL A 27 -12.53 -9.42 4.72
C VAL A 27 -13.56 -9.21 3.61
N THR A 28 -13.30 -9.77 2.45
CA THR A 28 -14.20 -9.76 1.29
C THR A 28 -15.32 -10.79 1.44
N GLU A 29 -16.39 -10.66 0.65
CA GLU A 29 -17.51 -11.62 0.64
C GLU A 29 -17.08 -13.06 0.33
N VAL A 30 -16.02 -13.23 -0.45
CA VAL A 30 -15.45 -14.54 -0.82
C VAL A 30 -14.42 -15.06 0.20
N GLY A 31 -14.28 -14.41 1.36
CA GLY A 31 -13.41 -14.85 2.44
C GLY A 31 -11.92 -14.55 2.25
N THR A 32 -11.56 -13.69 1.29
CA THR A 32 -10.18 -13.23 1.12
C THR A 32 -9.89 -11.97 1.94
N LEU A 33 -8.65 -11.83 2.41
CA LEU A 33 -8.16 -10.61 3.07
C LEU A 33 -7.71 -9.60 2.01
N GLU A 34 -8.25 -8.40 2.08
CA GLU A 34 -7.82 -7.28 1.26
C GLU A 34 -7.11 -6.24 2.13
N LEU A 35 -5.97 -5.76 1.64
CA LEU A 35 -5.19 -4.70 2.26
C LEU A 35 -5.21 -3.45 1.38
N ARG A 36 -5.34 -2.29 2.03
CA ARG A 36 -5.28 -0.98 1.37
C ARG A 36 -4.40 -0.02 2.13
N CYS A 37 -3.69 0.82 1.39
CA CYS A 37 -3.00 1.98 1.92
C CYS A 37 -3.93 3.19 1.83
N LEU A 38 -4.25 3.80 2.97
CA LEU A 38 -5.00 5.05 3.05
C LEU A 38 -4.04 6.18 3.43
N GLU A 39 -3.96 7.22 2.62
CA GLU A 39 -3.16 8.39 2.93
C GLU A 39 -3.56 8.97 4.28
N LYS A 40 -2.57 9.28 5.13
CA LYS A 40 -2.83 9.71 6.51
C LYS A 40 -3.61 11.04 6.57
N ASN A 41 -3.33 11.97 5.65
CA ASN A 41 -3.86 13.35 5.67
C ASN A 41 -4.38 13.79 4.29
N GLY A 42 -4.84 12.85 3.46
CA GLY A 42 -5.33 13.16 2.13
C GLY A 42 -6.34 12.15 1.62
N SER A 43 -6.63 12.20 0.32
CA SER A 43 -7.64 11.36 -0.32
C SER A 43 -7.05 10.12 -1.01
N GLY A 44 -5.73 9.95 -0.96
CA GLY A 44 -5.03 8.84 -1.57
C GLY A 44 -5.48 7.48 -1.02
N ARG A 45 -5.85 6.58 -1.93
CA ARG A 45 -6.27 5.22 -1.61
C ARG A 45 -5.75 4.24 -2.64
N TRP A 46 -5.00 3.25 -2.19
CA TRP A 46 -4.38 2.26 -3.06
C TRP A 46 -4.60 0.85 -2.53
N LYS A 47 -4.92 -0.08 -3.43
CA LYS A 47 -4.96 -1.51 -3.09
C LYS A 47 -3.52 -2.02 -2.98
N LEU A 48 -3.21 -2.71 -1.89
CA LEU A 48 -1.91 -3.33 -1.70
C LEU A 48 -1.98 -4.77 -2.20
N GLU A 49 -1.14 -5.10 -3.17
CA GLU A 49 -1.00 -6.47 -3.69
C GLU A 49 0.34 -7.05 -3.21
N LEU A 50 0.27 -8.16 -2.47
CA LEU A 50 1.43 -8.84 -1.92
C LEU A 50 1.80 -10.03 -2.82
N ASN A 51 3.04 -10.06 -3.31
CA ASN A 51 3.57 -11.25 -3.95
C ASN A 51 4.17 -12.18 -2.89
N VAL A 52 3.39 -13.18 -2.48
CA VAL A 52 3.79 -14.17 -1.46
C VAL A 52 4.79 -15.22 -1.96
N ARG A 53 5.21 -15.16 -3.23
CA ARG A 53 6.16 -16.14 -3.82
C ARG A 53 7.63 -15.73 -3.67
N MET A 54 7.93 -14.57 -3.09
CA MET A 54 9.32 -14.22 -2.80
C MET A 54 9.86 -15.19 -1.74
N LYS A 55 10.79 -16.06 -2.16
CA LYS A 55 11.70 -16.73 -1.23
C LYS A 55 12.68 -15.68 -0.72
N GLU A 56 12.91 -15.70 0.58
CA GLU A 56 13.97 -14.97 1.28
C GLU A 56 15.35 -15.22 0.65
#